data_AF-A0A266Q5R7-F1
#
_entry.id   AF-A0A266Q5R7-F1
#
_cell.length_a   1.000
_cell.length_b   1.000
_cell.length_c   1.000
_cell.angle_alpha   90.00
_cell.angle_beta   90.00
_cell.angle_gamma   90.00
#
_symmetry.space_group_name_H-M   'P 1'
#
loop_
_entity.id
_entity.type
_entity.pdbx_description
1 polymer ?
#
loop_
_entity_poly.entity_id
_entity_poly.type
_entity_poly.pdbx_seq_one_letter_code
_entity_poly.pdbx_strand_id
1 'polypeptide(L)' 'MAMRSVQRALTTALQHEDWERIRHLDRVCVLLIDRVIAANRDDKSTLVRALSELKGVYAGLIAQCQQEVTLLHAT' A
#
# COMPACT_ATOMS: atom_id res chain seq x y z
N MET A 1 9.72 8.88 0.09
CA MET A 1 9.54 8.67 -1.37
C MET A 1 9.14 7.24 -1.75
N ALA A 2 9.66 6.20 -1.09
CA ALA A 2 9.37 4.80 -1.42
C ALA A 2 7.87 4.44 -1.42
N MET A 3 7.10 4.88 -0.42
CA MET A 3 5.66 4.58 -0.35
C MET A 3 4.82 5.13 -1.49
N ARG A 4 5.08 6.35 -1.96
CA ARG A 4 4.35 6.91 -3.13
C ARG A 4 4.71 6.21 -4.43
N SER A 5 5.88 5.56 -4.49
CA SER A 5 6.27 4.73 -5.63
C SER A 5 5.56 3.38 -5.58
N VAL A 6 5.46 2.78 -4.40
CA VAL A 6 4.73 1.52 -4.20
C VAL A 6 3.23 1.69 -4.44
N GLN A 7 2.64 2.78 -3.95
CA GLN A 7 1.25 3.13 -4.22
C GLN A 7 0.97 3.23 -5.73
N ARG A 8 1.78 4.00 -6.47
CA ARG A 8 1.63 4.10 -7.94
C ARG A 8 1.80 2.75 -8.63
N ALA A 9 2.79 1.96 -8.23
CA ALA A 9 3.01 0.64 -8.79
C ALA A 9 1.84 -0.32 -8.53
N LEU A 10 1.22 -0.25 -7.36
CA LEU A 10 0.02 -1.02 -7.01
C LEU A 10 -1.18 -0.55 -7.81
N THR A 11 -1.42 0.76 -7.93
CA THR A 11 -2.50 1.31 -8.76
C THR A 11 -2.36 0.90 -10.22
N THR A 12 -1.15 0.96 -10.78
CA THR A 12 -0.90 0.52 -12.16
C THR A 12 -1.09 -0.99 -12.29
N ALA A 13 -0.59 -1.80 -11.35
CA ALA A 13 -0.84 -3.25 -11.38
C ALA A 13 -2.34 -3.58 -11.27
N LEU A 14 -3.10 -2.80 -10.52
CA LEU A 14 -4.55 -2.92 -10.42
C LEU A 14 -5.26 -2.67 -11.75
N GLN A 15 -4.92 -1.56 -12.42
CA GLN A 15 -5.49 -1.19 -13.73
C GLN A 15 -5.21 -2.21 -14.83
N HIS A 16 -4.11 -2.94 -14.71
CA HIS A 16 -3.71 -4.00 -15.65
C HIS A 16 -4.17 -5.40 -15.20
N GLU A 17 -4.95 -5.51 -14.12
CA GLU A 17 -5.36 -6.78 -13.51
C GLU A 17 -4.18 -7.72 -13.22
N ASP A 18 -3.00 -7.14 -12.94
CA ASP A 18 -1.76 -7.85 -12.71
C ASP A 18 -1.68 -8.30 -11.24
N TRP A 19 -2.50 -9.31 -10.92
CA TRP A 19 -2.67 -9.86 -9.57
C TRP A 19 -1.37 -10.42 -8.99
N GLU A 20 -0.46 -10.89 -9.83
CA GLU A 20 0.84 -11.41 -9.40
C GLU A 20 1.74 -10.27 -8.92
N ARG A 21 1.75 -9.16 -9.66
CA ARG A 21 2.48 -7.95 -9.29
C ARG A 21 1.91 -7.27 -8.07
N ILE A 22 0.59 -7.25 -7.91
CA ILE A 22 -0.07 -6.81 -6.67
C ILE A 22 0.43 -7.64 -5.48
N ARG A 23 0.43 -8.97 -5.60
CA ARG A 23 0.87 -9.88 -4.54
C ARG A 23 2.36 -9.70 -4.20
N HIS A 24 3.20 -9.42 -5.19
CA HIS A 24 4.60 -9.09 -4.99
C HIS A 24 4.77 -7.76 -4.25
N LEU A 25 4.05 -6.72 -4.66
CA LEU A 25 4.07 -5.40 -4.03
C LEU A 25 3.55 -5.44 -2.59
N ASP A 26 2.56 -6.29 -2.32
CA ASP A 26 2.02 -6.51 -0.97
C ASP A 26 3.08 -7.12 -0.03
N ARG A 27 3.84 -8.11 -0.52
CA ARG A 27 5.00 -8.65 0.23
C ARG A 27 6.09 -7.61 0.47
N VAL A 28 6.34 -6.73 -0.50
CA VAL A 28 7.31 -5.63 -0.37
C VAL A 28 6.84 -4.61 0.68
N CYS A 29 5.54 -4.33 0.75
CA CYS A 29 4.97 -3.49 1.81
C CYS A 29 5.23 -4.09 3.20
N VAL A 30 5.02 -5.40 3.39
CA VAL A 30 5.29 -6.07 4.68
C VAL A 30 6.75 -5.94 5.09
N LEU A 31 7.68 -6.14 4.17
CA LEU A 31 9.12 -5.99 4.45
C LEU A 31 9.52 -4.53 4.76
N LEU A 32 8.87 -3.56 4.12
CA LEU A 32 9.04 -2.15 4.42
C LEU A 32 8.52 -1.81 5.82
N ILE A 33 7.38 -2.37 6.23
CA ILE A 33 6.83 -2.24 7.59
C ILE A 33 7.84 -2.78 8.61
N ASP A 34 8.34 -4.00 8.41
CA ASP A 34 9.32 -4.61 9.33
C ASP A 34 10.60 -3.77 9.44
N ARG A 35 11.09 -3.22 8.33
CA ARG A 35 12.24 -2.30 8.35
C ARG A 35 11.96 -1.01 9.10
N VAL A 36 10.77 -0.43 8.94
CA VAL A 36 10.37 0.79 9.66
C VAL A 36 10.23 0.48 11.16
N ILE A 37 9.70 -0.68 11.53
CA ILE A 37 9.61 -1.13 12.92
C ILE A 37 10.99 -1.31 13.52
N ALA A 38 11.90 -1.99 12.82
CA ALA A 38 13.27 -2.21 13.28
C ALA A 38 14.05 -0.89 13.42
N ALA A 39 13.90 0.04 12.47
CA ALA A 39 14.63 1.31 12.45
C ALA A 39 14.12 2.33 13.48
N ASN A 40 12.88 2.23 13.95
CA ASN A 40 12.26 3.21 14.86
C ASN A 40 11.87 2.59 16.21
N ARG A 41 12.53 1.51 16.62
CA ARG A 41 12.20 0.74 17.82
C ARG A 41 12.23 1.58 19.10
N ASP A 42 13.16 2.53 19.19
CA ASP A 42 13.33 3.43 20.33
C ASP A 42 12.44 4.67 20.26
N ASP A 43 11.85 4.97 19.10
CA ASP A 43 11.02 6.17 18.88
C ASP A 43 9.60 5.78 18.45
N LYS A 44 8.80 5.40 19.45
CA LYS A 44 7.42 4.94 19.29
C LYS A 44 6.53 5.97 18.59
N SER A 45 6.81 7.27 18.76
CA SER A 45 6.11 8.36 18.08
C SER A 45 6.32 8.33 16.57
N THR A 46 7.57 8.22 16.16
CA THR A 46 7.97 8.14 14.74
C THR A 46 7.46 6.84 14.12
N LEU A 47 7.49 5.74 14.88
CA LEU A 47 6.90 4.46 14.49
C LEU A 47 5.39 4.57 14.19
N VAL A 48 4.61 5.13 15.12
CA VAL A 48 3.15 5.29 14.96
C VAL A 48 2.85 6.18 13.75
N ARG A 49 3.65 7.22 13.51
CA ARG A 49 3.47 8.12 12.36
C ARG A 49 3.73 7.41 11.03
N ALA A 50 4.81 6.64 10.94
CA ALA A 50 5.15 5.87 9.75
C ALA A 50 4.14 4.74 9.48
N LEU A 51 3.69 4.02 10.52
CA LEU A 51 2.62 3.01 10.40
C LEU A 51 1.28 3.64 10.00
N SER A 52 0.97 4.85 10.49
CA SER A 52 -0.25 5.57 10.13
C SER A 52 -0.24 6.03 8.66
N GLU A 53 0.91 6.52 8.16
CA GLU A 53 1.08 6.78 6.73
C GLU A 53 0.86 5.51 5.89
N LEU A 54 1.38 4.37 6.36
CA LEU A 54 1.29 3.10 5.66
C LEU A 54 -0.16 2.57 5.63
N LYS A 55 -0.87 2.68 6.75
CA LYS A 55 -2.31 2.44 6.83
C LYS A 55 -3.09 3.33 5.86
N GLY A 56 -2.71 4.60 5.73
CA GLY A 56 -3.32 5.53 4.78
C GLY A 56 -3.15 5.09 3.32
N VAL A 57 -1.97 4.58 2.96
CA VAL A 57 -1.70 4.05 1.61
C VAL A 57 -2.57 2.82 1.31
N TYR A 58 -2.70 1.89 2.25
CA TYR A 58 -3.58 0.73 2.09
C TYR A 58 -5.06 1.10 2.01
N ALA A 59 -5.52 2.02 2.87
CA ALA A 59 -6.90 2.51 2.81
C ALA A 59 -7.20 3.18 1.46
N GLY A 60 -6.25 3.93 0.90
CA GLY A 60 -6.36 4.52 -0.44
C GLY A 60 -6.44 3.47 -1.55
N LEU A 61 -5.64 2.40 -1.45
CA LEU A 61 -5.68 1.28 -2.38
C LEU A 61 -7.01 0.52 -2.34
N ILE A 62 -7.51 0.23 -1.13
CA ILE A 62 -8.81 -0.43 -0.96
C ILE A 62 -9.94 0.46 -1.53
N ALA A 63 -9.90 1.77 -1.29
CA ALA A 63 -10.87 2.70 -1.85
C ALA A 63 -10.81 2.75 -3.38
N GLN A 64 -9.60 2.71 -3.98
CA GLN A 64 -9.45 2.60 -5.43
C GLN A 64 -9.99 1.28 -5.98
N CYS A 65 -9.67 0.14 -5.35
CA CYS A 65 -10.26 -1.15 -5.72
C CYS A 65 -11.80 -1.10 -5.65
N GLN A 66 -12.37 -0.53 -4.59
CA GLN A 66 -13.82 -0.39 -4.43
C GLN A 66 -14.43 0.49 -5.52
N GLN A 67 -13.77 1.59 -5.91
CA GLN A 67 -14.22 2.44 -7.02
C GLN A 67 -14.20 1.70 -8.36
N GLU A 68 -13.13 0.97 -8.67
CA GLU A 68 -13.06 0.18 -9.92
C GLU A 68 -14.11 -0.93 -9.96
N VAL A 69 -14.33 -1.65 -8.86
CA VAL A 69 -15.41 -2.65 -8.76
C VAL A 69 -16.79 -2.03 -8.91
N THR A 70 -17.00 -0.82 -8.38
CA THR A 70 -18.27 -0.10 -8.52
C THR A 70 -18.49 0.38 -9.96
N LEU A 71 -17.42 0.78 -10.66
CA LEU A 71 -17.47 1.16 -12.08
C LEU A 71 -17.70 -0.06 -12.98
N LEU A 72 -17.07 -1.20 -12.69
CA LEU A 72 -17.25 -2.47 -13.42
C LEU A 72 -18.66 -3.05 -13.29
N HIS A 73 -19.33 -2.87 -12.14
CA HIS A 73 -20.72 -3.30 -11.95
C HIS A 73 -21.77 -2.31 -12.48
N ALA A 74 -21.37 -1.13 -12.96
CA ALA A 74 -22.28 -0.11 -13.50
C ALA A 74 -22.45 -0.15 -15.02
N THR A 75 -21.71 -1.02 -15.73
CA THR A 75 -21.81 -1.32 -17.16
C THR A 75 -22.33 -2.73 -17.39
#